data_AF-A0A176F2S1-F1
#
_entry.id   AF-A0A176F2S1-F1
#
_cell.length_a   1.000
_cell.length_b   1.000
_cell.length_c   1.000
_cell.angle_alpha   90.00
_cell.angle_beta   90.00
_cell.angle_gamma   90.00
#
_symmetry.space_group_name_H-M   'P 1'
#
loop_
_entity.id
_entity.type
_entity.pdbx_description
1 polymer ?
#
loop_
_entity_poly.entity_id
_entity_poly.type
_entity_poly.pdbx_seq_one_letter_code
_entity_poly.pdbx_strand_id
1 'polypeptide(L)'
;MVTRNVVLTEIQDQLVQALVESGRYQNVSEAMRAGLRLLEQEEAQFAEIRKGLLEGLAQAKAGEFAKGSGEDAVRRAFRQARASS
;
A
#
# COMPACT_ATOMS: atom_id res chain seq x y z
N MET A 1 -1.79 2.20 25.97
CA MET A 1 -2.45 1.51 24.85
C MET A 1 -3.95 1.64 25.06
N VAL A 2 -4.74 1.91 24.01
CA VAL A 2 -6.20 1.98 24.11
C VAL A 2 -6.77 0.59 23.85
N THR A 3 -7.73 0.15 24.66
CA THR A 3 -8.43 -1.14 24.49
C THR A 3 -9.78 -0.91 23.83
N ARG A 4 -10.14 -1.78 22.88
CA ARG A 4 -11.45 -1.80 22.21
C ARG A 4 -11.95 -3.23 22.10
N ASN A 5 -13.25 -3.42 22.32
CA ASN A 5 -13.91 -4.70 22.08
C ASN A 5 -14.22 -4.82 20.59
N VAL A 6 -13.91 -5.98 20.01
CA VAL A 6 -14.19 -6.31 18.61
C VAL A 6 -14.95 -7.64 18.58
N VAL A 7 -15.90 -7.75 17.65
CA VAL A 7 -16.62 -8.99 17.40
C VAL A 7 -15.91 -9.69 16.24
N LEU A 8 -15.48 -10.92 16.47
CA LEU A 8 -14.84 -11.76 15.45
C LEU A 8 -15.85 -12.79 14.95
N THR A 9 -15.73 -13.15 13.67
CA THR A 9 -16.36 -14.36 13.17
C THR A 9 -15.62 -15.59 13.70
N GLU A 10 -16.29 -16.74 13.70
CA GLU A 10 -15.68 -17.99 14.18
C GLU A 10 -14.38 -18.34 13.43
N ILE A 11 -14.32 -18.10 12.12
CA ILE A 11 -13.13 -18.32 11.30
C ILE A 11 -11.98 -17.38 11.71
N GLN A 12 -12.30 -16.11 12.03
CA GLN A 12 -11.29 -15.14 12.46
C GLN A 12 -10.72 -15.49 13.83
N ASP A 13 -11.57 -15.95 14.75
CA ASP A 13 -11.15 -16.39 16.08
C ASP A 13 -10.22 -17.61 15.99
N GLN A 14 -10.59 -18.63 15.20
CA GLN A 14 -9.73 -19.79 14.95
C GLN A 14 -8.38 -19.40 14.34
N LEU A 15 -8.36 -18.46 13.40
CA LEU A 15 -7.12 -17.96 12.80
C LEU A 15 -6.22 -17.29 13.84
N VAL A 16 -6.74 -16.34 14.63
CA VAL A 16 -5.90 -15.63 15.61
C VAL A 16 -5.44 -16.54 16.73
N GLN A 17 -6.27 -17.52 17.12
CA GLN A 17 -5.90 -18.54 18.09
C GLN A 17 -4.75 -19.40 17.57
N ALA A 18 -4.83 -19.93 16.33
CA ALA A 18 -3.75 -20.71 15.73
C ALA A 18 -2.44 -19.92 15.60
N LEU A 19 -2.53 -18.61 15.32
CA LEU A 19 -1.36 -17.74 15.24
C LEU A 19 -0.69 -17.52 16.61
N VAL A 20 -1.46 -17.52 17.70
CA VAL A 20 -0.92 -17.44 19.06
C VAL A 20 -0.37 -18.80 19.51
N GLU A 21 -1.09 -19.89 19.26
CA GLU A 21 -0.67 -21.26 19.60
C GLU A 21 0.61 -21.68 18.89
N SER A 22 0.81 -21.25 17.65
CA SER A 22 2.07 -21.45 16.92
C SER A 22 3.25 -20.66 17.48
N GLY A 23 3.01 -19.74 18.43
CA GLY A 23 4.03 -18.85 19.00
C GLY A 23 4.43 -17.68 18.10
N ARG A 24 3.78 -17.50 16.94
CA ARG A 24 4.08 -16.37 16.03
C ARG A 24 3.75 -15.01 16.64
N TYR A 25 2.73 -14.97 17.51
CA TYR A 25 2.39 -13.78 18.30
C TYR A 25 2.14 -14.18 19.76
N GLN A 26 2.45 -13.28 20.69
CA GLN A 26 2.28 -13.54 22.13
C GLN A 26 0.81 -13.53 22.57
N ASN A 27 -0.05 -12.80 21.84
CA ASN A 27 -1.47 -12.70 22.15
C ASN A 27 -2.28 -12.21 20.94
N VAL A 28 -3.60 -12.37 21.00
CA VAL A 28 -4.54 -11.94 19.96
C VAL A 28 -4.43 -10.45 19.65
N SER A 29 -4.25 -9.60 20.67
CA SER A 29 -4.14 -8.15 20.44
C SER A 29 -2.91 -7.78 19.60
N GLU A 30 -1.81 -8.50 19.74
CA GLU A 30 -0.62 -8.32 18.89
C GLU A 30 -0.87 -8.78 17.45
N ALA A 31 -1.47 -9.96 17.28
CA ALA A 31 -1.84 -10.48 15.96
C ALA A 31 -2.79 -9.51 15.22
N MET A 32 -3.81 -8.99 15.93
CA MET A 32 -4.75 -8.02 15.38
C MET A 32 -4.05 -6.71 14.97
N ARG A 33 -3.13 -6.19 15.79
CA ARG A 33 -2.35 -5.01 15.40
C ARG A 33 -1.45 -5.27 14.19
N ALA A 34 -0.88 -6.47 14.06
CA ALA A 34 -0.11 -6.85 12.88
C ALA A 34 -0.99 -6.88 11.62
N GLY A 35 -2.20 -7.44 11.72
CA GLY A 35 -3.20 -7.41 10.65
C GLY A 35 -3.60 -5.99 10.26
N LEU A 36 -3.83 -5.10 11.23
CA LEU A 36 -4.15 -3.69 10.97
C LEU A 36 -3.01 -2.95 10.28
N ARG A 37 -1.74 -3.19 10.67
CA ARG A 37 -0.60 -2.61 9.98
C ARG A 37 -0.51 -3.05 8.52
N LEU A 38 -0.84 -4.30 8.22
CA LEU A 38 -0.87 -4.80 6.86
C LEU A 38 -1.97 -4.10 6.05
N LEU A 39 -3.18 -3.97 6.63
CA LEU A 39 -4.28 -3.25 6.01
C LEU A 39 -3.92 -1.78 5.73
N GLU A 40 -3.33 -1.09 6.71
CA GLU A 40 -2.86 0.30 6.55
C GLU A 40 -1.85 0.44 5.39
N GLN A 41 -0.92 -0.51 5.26
CA GLN A 41 0.06 -0.51 4.18
C GLN A 41 -0.58 -0.75 2.80
N GLU A 42 -1.57 -1.65 2.72
CA GLU A 42 -2.29 -1.94 1.49
C GLU A 42 -3.14 -0.74 1.04
N GLU A 43 -3.91 -0.16 1.96
CA GLU A 43 -4.71 1.05 1.71
C GLU A 43 -3.85 2.23 1.26
N ALA A 44 -2.68 2.43 1.89
CA ALA A 44 -1.74 3.47 1.48
C ALA A 44 -1.21 3.26 0.06
N GLN A 45 -0.87 2.02 -0.31
CA GLN A 45 -0.41 1.70 -1.68
C GLN A 45 -1.51 1.96 -2.71
N PHE A 46 -2.75 1.54 -2.43
CA PHE A 46 -3.88 1.81 -3.31
C PHE A 46 -4.16 3.30 -3.45
N ALA A 47 -4.08 4.06 -2.36
CA ALA A 47 -4.25 5.50 -2.38
C ALA A 47 -3.23 6.20 -3.28
N GLU A 48 -1.95 5.80 -3.21
CA GLU A 48 -0.89 6.37 -4.05
C GLU A 48 -1.07 6.03 -5.54
N ILE A 49 -1.41 4.77 -5.85
CA ILE A 49 -1.71 4.37 -7.24
C ILE A 49 -2.89 5.19 -7.78
N ARG A 50 -3.97 5.29 -7.00
CA ARG A 50 -5.16 6.06 -7.38
C ARG A 50 -4.83 7.53 -7.60
N LYS A 51 -4.01 8.12 -6.74
CA LYS A 51 -3.55 9.51 -6.87
C LYS A 51 -2.76 9.70 -8.16
N GLY A 52 -1.75 8.89 -8.43
CA GLY A 52 -0.95 8.97 -9.65
C GLY A 52 -1.79 8.79 -10.92
N LEU A 53 -2.77 7.89 -10.89
CA LEU A 53 -3.71 7.72 -12.01
C LEU A 53 -4.56 8.98 -12.25
N LEU A 54 -5.12 9.57 -11.20
CA LEU A 54 -5.93 10.79 -11.32
C LEU A 54 -5.10 11.97 -11.82
N GLU A 55 -3.88 12.12 -11.33
CA GLU A 55 -2.93 13.14 -11.81
C GLU A 55 -2.61 12.94 -13.29
N GLY A 56 -2.27 11.72 -13.71
CA GLY A 56 -1.99 11.41 -15.12
C GLY A 56 -3.20 11.63 -16.05
N LEU A 57 -4.41 11.28 -15.59
CA LEU A 57 -5.64 11.56 -16.34
C LEU A 57 -5.91 13.05 -16.47
N ALA A 58 -5.63 13.85 -15.43
CA ALA A 58 -5.75 15.29 -15.49
C ALA A 58 -4.75 15.91 -16.48
N GLN A 59 -3.49 15.48 -16.43
CA GLN A 59 -2.45 15.88 -17.38
C GLN A 59 -2.84 15.56 -18.83
N ALA A 60 -3.32 14.35 -19.09
CA ALA A 60 -3.76 13.94 -20.42
C ALA A 60 -4.93 14.79 -20.93
N LYS A 61 -5.91 15.11 -20.07
CA LYS A 61 -7.02 16.01 -20.42
C LYS A 61 -6.56 17.45 -20.70
N ALA A 62 -5.54 17.92 -19.99
CA ALA A 62 -4.93 19.23 -20.19
C ALA A 62 -3.95 19.27 -21.39
N GLY A 63 -3.65 18.13 -22.01
CA GLY A 63 -2.68 18.02 -23.11
C GLY A 63 -1.22 18.07 -22.65
N GLU A 64 -0.96 17.84 -21.37
CA GLU A 64 0.38 17.86 -20.76
C GLU A 64 1.14 16.56 -21.04
N PHE A 65 1.53 16.36 -22.29
CA PHE A 65 2.30 15.19 -22.70
C PHE A 65 3.80 15.42 -22.65
N ALA A 66 4.56 14.35 -22.43
CA ALA A 66 6.00 14.38 -22.58
C ALA A 66 6.40 14.70 -24.03
N LYS A 67 7.48 15.49 -24.20
CA LYS A 67 7.96 15.88 -25.54
C LYS A 67 8.55 14.71 -26.32
N GLY A 68 8.27 14.65 -27.62
CA GLY A 68 8.85 13.64 -28.53
C GLY A 68 8.20 12.26 -28.38
N SER A 69 8.90 11.23 -28.82
CA SER A 69 8.39 9.86 -28.73
C SER A 69 8.36 9.36 -27.27
N GLY A 70 7.54 8.34 -27.00
CA GLY A 70 7.52 7.68 -25.70
C GLY A 70 8.88 7.09 -25.31
N GLU A 71 9.62 6.54 -26.29
CA GLU A 71 10.97 6.02 -26.08
C GLU A 71 11.95 7.13 -25.65
N ASP A 72 11.90 8.29 -26.30
CA ASP A 72 12.73 9.44 -25.94
C ASP A 72 12.38 9.97 -24.55
N ALA A 73 11.10 10.02 -24.21
CA ALA A 73 10.62 10.42 -22.90
C ALA A 73 11.17 9.51 -21.80
N VAL A 74 11.07 8.19 -21.99
CA VAL A 74 11.59 7.18 -21.05
C VAL A 74 13.11 7.30 -20.92
N ARG A 75 13.84 7.38 -22.05
CA ARG A 75 15.31 7.54 -22.05
C ARG A 75 15.74 8.81 -21.30
N ARG A 76 15.02 9.93 -21.45
CA ARG A 76 15.33 11.18 -20.71
C ARG A 76 15.09 11.02 -19.21
N ALA A 77 13.98 10.40 -18.80
CA ALA A 77 13.66 10.20 -17.39
C ALA A 77 14.74 9.38 -16.66
N PHE A 78 15.16 8.25 -17.25
CA PHE A 78 16.23 7.41 -16.68
C PHE A 78 17.59 8.11 -16.62
N ARG A 79 17.93 8.94 -17.62
CA ARG A 79 19.16 9.75 -17.59
C ARG A 79 19.15 10.76 -16.45
N GLN A 80 18.02 11.43 -16.22
CA GLN A 80 17.88 12.42 -15.14
C GLN A 80 18.02 11.77 -13.77
N ALA A 81 17.31 10.66 -13.51
CA ALA A 81 17.36 9.95 -12.23
C ALA A 81 18.79 9.50 -11.85
N ARG A 82 19.58 9.05 -12.83
CA ARG A 82 21.00 8.67 -12.64
C ARG A 82 21.93 9.84 -12.41
N ALA A 83 21.61 11.03 -12.91
CA ALA A 83 22.42 12.23 -12.72
C ALA A 83 22.16 12.91 -11.35
N SER A 84 21.02 12.60 -10.73
CA SER A 84 20.60 13.11 -9.43
C SER A 84 20.91 12.17 -8.26
N SER A 85 21.54 11.01 -8.52
CA SER A 85 22.05 10.06 -7.51
C SER A 85 23.55 10.23 -7.34
#